data_AF-B4RPI6-F1
#
_entry.id   AF-B4RPI6-F1
#
_cell.length_a   1.000
_cell.length_b   1.000
_cell.length_c   1.000
_cell.angle_alpha   90.00
_cell.angle_beta   90.00
_cell.angle_gamma   90.00
#
_symmetry.space_group_name_H-M   'P 1'
#
loop_
_entity.id
_entity.type
_entity.pdbx_description
1 polymer ?
#
loop_
_entity_poly.entity_id
_entity_poly.type
_entity_poly.pdbx_seq_one_letter_code
_entity_poly.pdbx_strand_id
1 'polypeptide(L)'
;MGTDGNKSGRQVSNVYFANVVGSALGPVLIGFVILDFLSTQQIYLLICLISAAVPLFCTPFQKSLRLNAVSVAVSLMFGILMFLLPDSVFQNIADRPDRLIENKHGIVAVYHRDGDKVVYGANVYDGAYNTDIFNSVNGIERAYLPPSLKSGIRRIFVVGLSTGSWARVLSAIPEMQSMIVAEINPAYRSLIADEPQIAPLLQDKRVEIVLDDGRKWLRRHPDEKFDLILMNSTWYWRAYSTNLLSAEFLKQVQSHLTPDGIVMFNTTHSPHAFATAVHSIPYAYRYGHMVVGSATPVVFPNKELLKQRLSRLIWPESGRHVFDSSTVDAAAQKVVSRMLIRMTEPSAGAEVITDDNMIVEYKYGRGI
;
A
#
# COMPACT_ATOMS: atom_id res chain seq x y z
N MET A 1 67.33 4.52 10.77
CA MET A 1 66.87 3.12 10.57
C MET A 1 65.34 3.19 10.51
N GLY A 2 64.65 3.28 9.39
CA GLY A 2 64.89 2.65 8.10
C GLY A 2 64.35 1.21 8.09
N THR A 3 63.04 1.00 8.39
CA THR A 3 62.13 -0.10 7.93
C THR A 3 60.85 -0.23 8.79
N ASP A 4 59.97 0.79 8.86
CA ASP A 4 58.62 0.62 9.46
C ASP A 4 57.48 1.36 8.71
N GLY A 5 57.73 1.84 7.48
CA GLY A 5 56.78 2.65 6.71
C GLY A 5 55.73 1.89 5.88
N ASN A 6 55.93 0.60 5.61
CA ASN A 6 55.06 -0.17 4.69
C ASN A 6 53.79 -0.76 5.34
N LYS A 7 53.67 -0.72 6.67
CA LYS A 7 52.50 -1.28 7.38
C LYS A 7 51.37 -0.27 7.57
N SER A 8 51.69 1.02 7.67
CA SER A 8 50.70 2.07 7.96
C SER A 8 49.66 2.23 6.83
N GLY A 9 50.10 2.36 5.57
CA GLY A 9 49.18 2.50 4.42
C GLY A 9 48.28 1.28 4.21
N ARG A 10 48.81 0.06 4.40
CA ARG A 10 48.03 -1.18 4.29
C ARG A 10 47.02 -1.33 5.42
N GLN A 11 47.38 -0.95 6.66
CA GLN A 11 46.47 -0.96 7.80
C GLN A 11 45.33 0.03 7.62
N VAL A 12 45.64 1.26 7.19
CA VAL A 12 44.63 2.28 6.87
C VAL A 12 43.71 1.78 5.75
N SER A 13 44.28 1.25 4.66
CA SER A 13 43.50 0.67 3.55
C SER A 13 42.59 -0.48 3.99
N ASN A 14 43.03 -1.34 4.91
CA ASN A 14 42.21 -2.44 5.41
C ASN A 14 41.02 -1.95 6.24
N VAL A 15 41.20 -0.89 7.05
CA VAL A 15 40.11 -0.27 7.82
C VAL A 15 39.08 0.37 6.89
N TYR A 16 39.52 1.12 5.88
CA TYR A 16 38.63 1.69 4.87
C TYR A 16 37.87 0.61 4.10
N PHE A 17 38.57 -0.45 3.68
CA PHE A 17 37.94 -1.57 2.99
C PHE A 17 36.88 -2.25 3.86
N ALA A 18 37.18 -2.53 5.14
CA ALA A 18 36.23 -3.12 6.07
C ALA A 18 35.01 -2.22 6.31
N ASN A 19 35.21 -0.89 6.41
CA ASN A 19 34.11 0.06 6.53
C ASN A 19 33.20 0.05 5.30
N VAL A 20 33.77 0.08 4.08
CA VAL A 20 32.99 0.01 2.84
C VAL A 20 32.19 -1.30 2.76
N VAL A 21 32.83 -2.43 3.06
CA VAL A 21 32.15 -3.74 3.08
C VAL A 21 31.03 -3.75 4.12
N GLY A 22 31.28 -3.25 5.33
CA GLY A 22 30.27 -3.16 6.39
C GLY A 22 29.10 -2.23 6.03
N SER A 23 29.39 -1.05 5.49
CA SER A 23 28.37 -0.08 5.06
C SER A 23 27.56 -0.55 3.85
N ALA A 24 28.12 -1.41 3.00
CA ALA A 24 27.39 -2.03 1.90
C ALA A 24 26.53 -3.22 2.36
N LEU A 25 27.11 -4.13 3.16
CA LEU A 25 26.43 -5.35 3.60
C LEU A 25 25.40 -5.09 4.71
N GLY A 26 25.64 -4.12 5.59
CA GLY A 26 24.77 -3.80 6.72
C GLY A 26 23.33 -3.47 6.30
N PRO A 27 23.11 -2.46 5.44
CA PRO A 27 21.78 -2.12 4.94
C PRO A 27 21.12 -3.26 4.15
N VAL A 28 21.90 -4.05 3.41
CA VAL A 28 21.36 -5.20 2.66
C VAL A 28 20.86 -6.28 3.63
N LEU A 29 21.68 -6.65 4.61
CA LEU A 29 21.31 -7.67 5.61
C LEU A 29 20.14 -7.21 6.47
N ILE A 30 20.20 -5.98 6.99
CA ILE A 30 19.12 -5.43 7.83
C ILE A 30 17.85 -5.28 7.01
N GLY A 31 17.95 -4.64 5.84
CA GLY A 31 16.82 -4.27 4.99
C GLY A 31 16.11 -5.45 4.35
N PHE A 32 16.84 -6.43 3.83
CA PHE A 32 16.25 -7.53 3.05
C PHE A 32 16.04 -8.83 3.84
N VAL A 33 16.70 -8.98 4.99
CA VAL A 33 16.65 -10.23 5.78
C VAL A 33 16.13 -9.97 7.18
N ILE A 34 16.81 -9.13 7.97
CA ILE A 34 16.53 -9.03 9.41
C ILE A 34 15.15 -8.41 9.68
N LEU A 35 14.72 -7.41 8.89
CA LEU A 35 13.41 -6.77 9.05
C LEU A 35 12.21 -7.71 8.83
N ASP A 36 12.39 -8.88 8.22
CA ASP A 36 11.30 -9.87 8.11
C ASP A 36 11.11 -10.69 9.42
N PHE A 37 12.07 -10.60 10.37
CA PHE A 37 12.07 -11.41 11.60
C PHE A 37 12.11 -10.60 12.89
N LEU A 38 12.74 -9.41 12.86
CA LEU A 38 12.92 -8.55 14.02
C LEU A 38 12.24 -7.20 13.81
N SER A 39 11.64 -6.66 14.88
CA SER A 39 11.11 -5.30 14.88
C SER A 39 12.24 -4.27 14.79
N THR A 40 11.90 -3.03 14.40
CA THR A 40 12.87 -1.94 14.36
C THR A 40 13.54 -1.72 15.72
N GLN A 41 12.79 -1.84 16.81
CA GLN A 41 13.34 -1.78 18.18
C GLN A 41 14.36 -2.89 18.42
N GLN A 42 14.04 -4.15 18.11
CA GLN A 42 14.94 -5.28 18.28
C GLN A 42 16.22 -5.12 17.45
N ILE A 43 16.11 -4.57 16.23
CA ILE A 43 17.27 -4.27 15.38
C ILE A 43 18.16 -3.21 16.00
N TYR A 44 17.59 -2.10 16.50
CA TYR A 44 18.36 -1.07 17.19
C TYR A 44 19.13 -1.64 18.38
N LEU A 45 18.49 -2.51 19.16
CA LEU A 45 19.13 -3.15 20.31
C LEU A 45 20.24 -4.10 19.90
N LEU A 46 20.04 -4.87 18.84
CA LEU A 46 21.08 -5.72 18.28
C LEU A 46 22.29 -4.89 17.83
N ILE A 47 22.06 -3.75 17.16
CA ILE A 47 23.13 -2.83 16.75
C ILE A 47 23.86 -2.25 17.97
N CYS A 48 23.14 -1.84 19.00
CA CYS A 48 23.72 -1.35 20.25
C CYS A 48 24.58 -2.42 20.94
N LEU A 49 24.10 -3.67 21.01
CA LEU A 49 24.82 -4.79 21.59
C LEU A 49 26.10 -5.13 20.79
N ILE A 50 26.00 -5.18 19.46
CA ILE A 50 27.17 -5.41 18.59
C ILE A 50 28.19 -4.29 18.77
N SER A 51 27.74 -3.03 18.77
CA SER A 51 28.62 -1.86 18.94
C SER A 51 29.32 -1.88 20.30
N ALA A 52 28.60 -2.27 21.36
CA ALA A 52 29.17 -2.39 22.70
C ALA A 52 30.10 -3.61 22.88
N ALA A 53 30.05 -4.60 21.99
CA ALA A 53 30.97 -5.72 21.98
C ALA A 53 32.32 -5.38 21.31
N VAL A 54 32.38 -4.38 20.42
CA VAL A 54 33.62 -3.98 19.72
C VAL A 54 34.80 -3.70 20.66
N PRO A 55 34.65 -2.96 21.78
CA PRO A 55 35.74 -2.72 22.73
C PRO A 55 36.40 -3.97 23.31
N LEU A 56 35.69 -5.12 23.38
CA LEU A 56 36.26 -6.41 23.82
C LEU A 56 37.39 -6.88 22.93
N PHE A 57 37.30 -6.59 21.63
CA PHE A 57 38.24 -7.07 20.62
C PHE A 57 39.37 -6.06 20.37
N CYS A 58 39.17 -4.79 20.74
CA CYS A 58 40.13 -3.71 20.49
C CYS A 58 41.04 -3.40 21.70
N THR A 59 40.76 -3.95 22.89
CA THR A 59 41.57 -3.70 24.09
C THR A 59 42.54 -4.85 24.37
N PRO A 60 43.84 -4.58 24.60
CA PRO A 60 44.80 -5.63 24.91
C PRO A 60 44.46 -6.29 26.26
N PHE A 61 44.22 -7.60 26.23
CA PHE A 61 43.74 -8.45 27.34
C PHE A 61 44.57 -8.38 28.64
N GLN A 62 45.75 -7.75 28.63
CA GLN A 62 46.77 -7.91 29.68
C GLN A 62 46.79 -6.86 30.80
N LYS A 63 46.02 -5.76 30.75
CA LYS A 63 46.05 -4.74 31.83
C LYS A 63 44.71 -4.33 32.46
N SER A 64 43.58 -4.71 31.89
CA SER A 64 42.26 -4.19 32.33
C SER A 64 41.10 -5.18 32.09
N LEU A 65 41.36 -6.48 32.23
CA LEU A 65 40.35 -7.53 31.99
C LEU A 65 39.06 -7.30 32.79
N ARG A 66 39.19 -6.84 34.04
CA ARG A 66 38.04 -6.53 34.93
C ARG A 66 37.21 -5.35 34.43
N LEU A 67 37.83 -4.27 33.97
CA LEU A 67 37.11 -3.09 33.50
C LEU A 67 36.38 -3.38 32.17
N ASN A 68 37.02 -4.10 31.26
CA ASN A 68 36.42 -4.50 29.99
C ASN A 68 35.26 -5.48 30.19
N ALA A 69 35.42 -6.45 31.10
CA ALA A 69 34.36 -7.38 31.47
C ALA A 69 33.17 -6.66 32.13
N VAL A 70 33.42 -5.67 32.99
CA VAL A 70 32.36 -4.86 33.60
C VAL A 70 31.65 -4.01 32.56
N SER A 71 32.36 -3.30 31.67
CA SER A 71 31.73 -2.52 30.60
C SER A 71 30.84 -3.39 29.72
N VAL A 72 31.28 -4.61 29.39
CA VAL A 72 30.51 -5.53 28.55
C VAL A 72 29.37 -6.17 29.29
N ALA A 73 29.54 -6.53 30.56
CA ALA A 73 28.43 -6.98 31.39
C ALA A 73 27.37 -5.88 31.53
N VAL A 74 27.77 -4.61 31.70
CA VAL A 74 26.84 -3.47 31.79
C VAL A 74 26.15 -3.24 30.44
N SER A 75 26.86 -3.29 29.33
CA SER A 75 26.25 -3.12 28.00
C SER A 75 25.35 -4.27 27.59
N LEU A 76 25.74 -5.53 27.89
CA LEU A 76 24.88 -6.70 27.69
C LEU A 76 23.66 -6.63 28.59
N MET A 77 23.83 -6.30 29.88
CA MET A 77 22.73 -6.13 30.82
C MET A 77 21.80 -5.00 30.37
N PHE A 78 22.33 -3.87 29.91
CA PHE A 78 21.54 -2.75 29.40
C PHE A 78 20.82 -3.12 28.10
N GLY A 79 21.48 -3.81 27.17
CA GLY A 79 20.87 -4.25 25.92
C GLY A 79 19.83 -5.36 26.13
N ILE A 80 20.08 -6.31 27.03
CA ILE A 80 19.11 -7.34 27.46
C ILE A 80 17.94 -6.68 28.18
N LEU A 81 18.20 -5.75 29.10
CA LEU A 81 17.15 -4.99 29.78
C LEU A 81 16.30 -4.25 28.76
N MET A 82 16.90 -3.53 27.81
CA MET A 82 16.18 -2.82 26.77
C MET A 82 15.45 -3.73 25.78
N PHE A 83 15.96 -4.95 25.55
CA PHE A 83 15.30 -5.98 24.74
C PHE A 83 14.11 -6.63 25.44
N LEU A 84 14.22 -6.75 26.77
CA LEU A 84 13.16 -7.25 27.63
C LEU A 84 12.20 -6.15 28.10
N LEU A 85 12.57 -4.87 27.95
CA LEU A 85 11.67 -3.77 28.23
C LEU A 85 10.48 -3.93 27.29
N PRO A 86 9.28 -4.12 27.84
CA PRO A 86 8.11 -4.21 27.00
C PRO A 86 8.00 -2.92 26.20
N ASP A 87 7.56 -3.03 24.95
CA ASP A 87 7.30 -1.91 24.05
C ASP A 87 6.53 -0.78 24.76
N SER A 88 5.78 -1.11 25.83
CA SER A 88 5.05 -0.23 26.73
C SER A 88 5.80 0.96 27.34
N VAL A 89 7.13 0.90 27.45
CA VAL A 89 7.90 2.04 27.98
C VAL A 89 7.99 3.19 26.98
N PHE A 90 8.02 2.89 25.68
CA PHE A 90 7.91 3.90 24.61
C PHE A 90 6.45 4.21 24.23
N GLN A 91 5.48 3.40 24.68
CA GLN A 91 4.04 3.53 24.38
C GLN A 91 3.31 4.64 25.15
N ASN A 92 3.87 5.22 26.22
CA ASN A 92 3.20 6.28 27.00
C ASN A 92 3.35 7.69 26.41
N ILE A 93 3.98 7.83 25.25
CA ILE A 93 4.28 9.13 24.61
C ILE A 93 3.41 9.37 23.35
N ALA A 94 2.68 8.36 22.85
CA ALA A 94 1.82 8.48 21.65
C ALA A 94 0.59 7.54 21.71
N ASP A 95 -0.45 7.84 20.90
CA ASP A 95 -1.64 6.97 20.74
C ASP A 95 -1.24 5.55 20.27
N ARG A 96 -1.73 4.54 20.99
CA ARG A 96 -1.39 3.13 20.76
C ARG A 96 -2.16 2.57 19.54
N PRO A 97 -1.47 1.93 18.58
CA PRO A 97 -2.15 1.05 17.64
C PRO A 97 -2.57 -0.25 18.32
N ASP A 98 -3.76 -0.73 17.99
CA ASP A 98 -4.26 -2.06 18.42
C ASP A 98 -3.36 -3.17 17.87
N ARG A 99 -2.80 -2.95 16.67
CA ARG A 99 -1.88 -3.87 16.01
C ARG A 99 -0.84 -3.09 15.23
N LEU A 100 0.42 -3.50 15.38
CA LEU A 100 1.56 -2.97 14.64
C LEU A 100 2.27 -4.13 13.96
N ILE A 101 2.49 -4.02 12.65
CA ILE A 101 3.26 -4.99 11.87
C ILE A 101 4.38 -4.23 11.17
N GLU A 102 5.61 -4.66 11.40
CA GLU A 102 6.81 -4.12 10.75
C GLU A 102 7.41 -5.21 9.88
N ASN A 103 7.75 -4.86 8.64
CA ASN A 103 8.53 -5.73 7.76
C ASN A 103 9.34 -4.89 6.77
N LYS A 104 10.11 -5.53 5.88
CA LYS A 104 10.94 -4.82 4.89
C LYS A 104 10.17 -3.92 3.91
N HIS A 105 8.86 -4.10 3.76
CA HIS A 105 8.00 -3.28 2.91
C HIS A 105 7.43 -2.07 3.65
N GLY A 106 7.66 -1.96 4.95
CA GLY A 106 7.26 -0.83 5.78
C GLY A 106 6.50 -1.23 7.03
N ILE A 107 5.93 -0.22 7.68
CA ILE A 107 5.18 -0.33 8.93
C ILE A 107 3.69 -0.22 8.62
N VAL A 108 2.87 -1.11 9.17
CA VAL A 108 1.41 -1.05 9.08
C VAL A 108 0.83 -1.06 10.49
N ALA A 109 0.01 -0.07 10.79
CA ALA A 109 -0.61 0.14 12.09
C ALA A 109 -2.13 0.15 11.97
N VAL A 110 -2.82 -0.49 12.92
CA VAL A 110 -4.28 -0.49 13.04
C VAL A 110 -4.65 0.27 14.31
N TYR A 111 -5.60 1.19 14.20
CA TYR A 111 -6.13 1.98 15.31
C TYR A 111 -7.65 1.85 15.38
N HIS A 112 -8.20 1.89 16.57
CA HIS A 112 -9.62 2.07 16.78
C HIS A 112 -9.96 3.56 16.92
N ARG A 113 -10.76 4.10 16.01
CA ARG A 113 -11.21 5.51 16.03
C ARG A 113 -12.69 5.59 15.73
N ASP A 114 -13.43 6.30 16.57
CA ASP A 114 -14.87 6.55 16.41
C ASP A 114 -15.73 5.29 16.21
N GLY A 115 -15.30 4.16 16.79
CA GLY A 115 -15.99 2.87 16.67
C GLY A 115 -15.56 2.02 15.47
N ASP A 116 -14.68 2.53 14.62
CA ASP A 116 -14.16 1.84 13.43
C ASP A 116 -12.67 1.54 13.56
N LYS A 117 -12.24 0.43 12.95
CA LYS A 117 -10.82 0.10 12.82
C LYS A 117 -10.24 0.72 11.55
N VAL A 118 -9.21 1.53 11.71
CA VAL A 118 -8.54 2.29 10.66
C VAL A 118 -7.09 1.83 10.51
N VAL A 119 -6.63 1.69 9.28
CA VAL A 119 -5.30 1.20 8.94
C VAL A 119 -4.44 2.32 8.35
N TYR A 120 -3.21 2.40 8.84
CA TYR A 120 -2.18 3.34 8.41
C TYR A 120 -0.93 2.57 7.98
N GLY A 121 -0.52 2.70 6.72
CA GLY A 121 0.79 2.25 6.26
C GLY A 121 1.75 3.41 6.30
N ALA A 122 2.92 3.26 6.94
CA ALA A 122 3.91 4.31 7.16
C ALA A 122 3.28 5.65 7.60
N ASN A 123 2.43 5.58 8.65
CA ASN A 123 1.75 6.70 9.29
C ASN A 123 0.78 7.52 8.39
N VAL A 124 0.39 7.00 7.24
CA VAL A 124 -0.61 7.64 6.38
C VAL A 124 -1.81 6.72 6.24
N TYR A 125 -3.01 7.32 6.27
CA TYR A 125 -4.27 6.61 6.14
C TYR A 125 -4.32 5.81 4.82
N ASP A 126 -4.54 4.50 4.94
CA ASP A 126 -4.73 3.59 3.80
C ASP A 126 -6.16 3.05 3.70
N GLY A 127 -6.95 3.12 4.77
CA GLY A 127 -8.37 2.72 4.74
C GLY A 127 -8.95 2.42 6.11
N ALA A 128 -10.25 2.16 6.15
CA ALA A 128 -10.95 1.55 7.28
C ALA A 128 -11.65 0.27 6.82
N TYR A 129 -11.85 -0.69 7.73
CA TYR A 129 -12.58 -1.92 7.44
C TYR A 129 -14.07 -1.64 7.40
N ASN A 130 -14.59 -1.32 6.21
CA ASN A 130 -16.00 -1.00 6.05
C ASN A 130 -16.46 -1.27 4.61
N THR A 131 -17.51 -2.07 4.47
CA THR A 131 -18.23 -2.27 3.20
C THR A 131 -19.60 -1.57 3.16
N ASP A 132 -20.05 -0.95 4.26
CA ASP A 132 -21.36 -0.32 4.33
C ASP A 132 -21.35 1.07 3.68
N ILE A 133 -22.17 1.23 2.63
CA ILE A 133 -22.35 2.48 1.90
C ILE A 133 -23.02 3.58 2.74
N PHE A 134 -23.78 3.20 3.78
CA PHE A 134 -24.51 4.13 4.62
C PHE A 134 -23.60 4.76 5.69
N ASN A 135 -22.64 4.00 6.21
CA ASN A 135 -21.56 4.48 7.08
C ASN A 135 -20.24 4.73 6.31
N SER A 136 -20.13 5.87 5.62
CA SER A 136 -18.98 6.16 4.74
C SER A 136 -17.76 6.71 5.49
N VAL A 137 -17.00 5.84 6.18
CA VAL A 137 -15.73 6.21 6.84
C VAL A 137 -14.49 6.12 5.94
N ASN A 138 -14.56 5.35 4.87
CA ASN A 138 -13.48 5.11 3.89
C ASN A 138 -13.85 5.53 2.45
N GLY A 139 -14.98 6.21 2.29
CA GLY A 139 -15.52 6.57 0.98
C GLY A 139 -15.88 5.35 0.12
N ILE A 140 -16.40 4.29 0.73
CA ILE A 140 -16.71 3.00 0.10
C ILE A 140 -17.79 3.08 -0.99
N GLU A 141 -18.65 4.10 -0.97
CA GLU A 141 -19.65 4.35 -2.01
C GLU A 141 -19.04 4.38 -3.42
N ARG A 142 -17.77 4.77 -3.53
CA ARG A 142 -17.01 4.76 -4.79
C ARG A 142 -16.76 3.35 -5.32
N ALA A 143 -16.57 2.36 -4.45
CA ALA A 143 -16.37 0.96 -4.84
C ALA A 143 -17.63 0.33 -5.46
N TYR A 144 -18.81 0.89 -5.16
CA TYR A 144 -20.08 0.48 -5.75
C TYR A 144 -20.35 1.12 -7.13
N LEU A 145 -19.50 2.05 -7.58
CA LEU A 145 -19.65 2.66 -8.90
C LEU A 145 -19.41 1.66 -10.05
N PRO A 146 -18.28 0.92 -10.14
CA PRO A 146 -18.06 0.00 -11.26
C PRO A 146 -19.20 -0.99 -11.51
N PRO A 147 -19.72 -1.74 -10.50
CA PRO A 147 -20.80 -2.69 -10.74
C PRO A 147 -22.15 -2.04 -11.09
N SER A 148 -22.35 -0.77 -10.70
CA SER A 148 -23.56 -0.03 -11.08
C SER A 148 -23.43 0.65 -12.45
N LEU A 149 -22.20 0.97 -12.87
CA LEU A 149 -21.86 1.62 -14.13
C LEU A 149 -21.91 0.67 -15.33
N LYS A 150 -21.50 -0.59 -15.15
CA LYS A 150 -21.42 -1.59 -16.23
C LYS A 150 -21.79 -2.99 -15.72
N SER A 151 -22.48 -3.75 -16.57
CA SER A 151 -22.75 -5.18 -16.37
C SER A 151 -21.69 -6.06 -17.05
N GLY A 152 -21.58 -7.33 -16.65
CA GLY A 152 -20.68 -8.29 -17.30
C GLY A 152 -19.20 -8.13 -16.93
N ILE A 153 -18.91 -7.54 -15.76
CA ILE A 153 -17.57 -7.48 -15.19
C ILE A 153 -17.19 -8.90 -14.72
N ARG A 154 -16.36 -9.61 -15.50
CA ARG A 154 -15.99 -11.01 -15.25
C ARG A 154 -14.56 -11.13 -14.73
N ARG A 155 -13.63 -10.36 -15.28
CA ARG A 155 -12.21 -10.38 -14.89
C ARG A 155 -11.80 -9.03 -14.31
N ILE A 156 -11.30 -9.04 -13.07
CA ILE A 156 -10.95 -7.85 -12.32
C ILE A 156 -9.47 -7.92 -11.94
N PHE A 157 -8.76 -6.80 -12.08
CA PHE A 157 -7.43 -6.61 -11.49
C PHE A 157 -7.48 -5.45 -10.49
N VAL A 158 -6.94 -5.65 -9.30
CA VAL A 158 -6.87 -4.65 -8.25
C VAL A 158 -5.42 -4.40 -7.89
N VAL A 159 -4.99 -3.14 -7.93
CA VAL A 159 -3.66 -2.71 -7.45
C VAL A 159 -3.79 -2.22 -6.01
N GLY A 160 -3.20 -2.98 -5.09
CA GLY A 160 -3.29 -2.77 -3.64
C GLY A 160 -4.52 -3.44 -3.03
N LEU A 161 -4.33 -4.11 -1.89
CA LEU A 161 -5.37 -4.71 -1.08
C LEU A 161 -5.84 -3.75 0.02
N SER A 162 -4.90 -3.13 0.75
CA SER A 162 -5.17 -2.33 1.95
C SER A 162 -6.09 -3.09 2.94
N THR A 163 -7.19 -2.50 3.39
CA THR A 163 -8.20 -3.11 4.27
C THR A 163 -9.08 -4.15 3.59
N GLY A 164 -8.87 -4.43 2.29
CA GLY A 164 -9.66 -5.36 1.50
C GLY A 164 -11.10 -4.92 1.23
N SER A 165 -11.56 -3.80 1.78
CA SER A 165 -12.97 -3.38 1.68
C SER A 165 -13.47 -3.17 0.26
N TRP A 166 -12.63 -2.62 -0.63
CA TRP A 166 -13.02 -2.40 -2.03
C TRP A 166 -13.04 -3.71 -2.82
N ALA A 167 -12.03 -4.57 -2.64
CA ALA A 167 -12.02 -5.91 -3.22
C ALA A 167 -13.21 -6.73 -2.74
N ARG A 168 -13.57 -6.59 -1.46
CA ARG A 168 -14.77 -7.22 -0.87
C ARG A 168 -16.05 -6.75 -1.56
N VAL A 169 -16.24 -5.45 -1.79
CA VAL A 169 -17.40 -4.94 -2.55
C VAL A 169 -17.42 -5.50 -3.97
N LEU A 170 -16.29 -5.54 -4.66
CA LEU A 170 -16.21 -6.08 -6.01
C LEU A 170 -16.47 -7.60 -6.06
N SER A 171 -16.16 -8.36 -5.00
CA SER A 171 -16.46 -9.80 -4.96
C SER A 171 -17.95 -10.11 -4.91
N ALA A 172 -18.79 -9.10 -4.62
CA ALA A 172 -20.25 -9.20 -4.65
C ALA A 172 -20.85 -9.18 -6.06
N ILE A 173 -20.04 -8.97 -7.11
CA ILE A 173 -20.48 -8.99 -8.50
C ILE A 173 -20.83 -10.43 -8.89
N PRO A 174 -22.10 -10.74 -9.26
CA PRO A 174 -22.51 -12.10 -9.56
C PRO A 174 -21.78 -12.70 -10.78
N GLU A 175 -21.53 -11.90 -11.80
CA GLU A 175 -20.88 -12.33 -13.04
C GLU A 175 -19.36 -12.50 -12.89
N MET A 176 -18.76 -12.07 -11.78
CA MET A 176 -17.32 -12.14 -11.58
C MET A 176 -16.84 -13.59 -11.59
N GLN A 177 -15.82 -13.85 -12.41
CA GLN A 177 -15.17 -15.15 -12.59
C GLN A 177 -13.79 -15.18 -11.93
N SER A 178 -13.03 -14.07 -12.01
CA SER A 178 -11.70 -13.96 -11.42
C SER A 178 -11.39 -12.53 -10.97
N MET A 179 -10.76 -12.38 -9.81
CA MET A 179 -10.17 -11.15 -9.33
C MET A 179 -8.74 -11.41 -8.88
N ILE A 180 -7.78 -10.72 -9.49
CA ILE A 180 -6.39 -10.73 -9.04
C ILE A 180 -6.13 -9.44 -8.28
N VAL A 181 -5.66 -9.56 -7.04
CA VAL A 181 -5.27 -8.44 -6.18
C VAL A 181 -3.75 -8.47 -6.00
N ALA A 182 -3.05 -7.50 -6.61
CA ALA A 182 -1.61 -7.34 -6.43
C ALA A 182 -1.32 -6.45 -5.21
N GLU A 183 -0.83 -7.06 -4.13
CA GLU A 183 -0.49 -6.38 -2.88
C GLU A 183 1.01 -6.51 -2.62
N ILE A 184 1.69 -5.37 -2.48
CA ILE A 184 3.16 -5.34 -2.33
C ILE A 184 3.61 -5.68 -0.91
N ASN A 185 2.79 -5.41 0.11
CA ASN A 185 3.10 -5.65 1.51
C ASN A 185 2.26 -6.81 2.08
N PRO A 186 2.89 -7.96 2.44
CA PRO A 186 2.17 -9.12 2.95
C PRO A 186 1.40 -8.88 4.26
N ALA A 187 1.72 -7.81 5.00
CA ALA A 187 1.01 -7.45 6.22
C ALA A 187 -0.49 -7.30 5.99
N TYR A 188 -0.92 -6.64 4.90
CA TYR A 188 -2.35 -6.41 4.64
C TYR A 188 -3.15 -7.70 4.48
N ARG A 189 -2.56 -8.74 3.87
CA ARG A 189 -3.21 -10.06 3.77
C ARG A 189 -3.44 -10.67 5.15
N SER A 190 -2.48 -10.54 6.06
CA SER A 190 -2.62 -11.04 7.44
C SER A 190 -3.63 -10.24 8.25
N LEU A 191 -3.75 -8.93 7.99
CA LEU A 191 -4.67 -8.04 8.68
C LEU A 191 -6.12 -8.37 8.36
N ILE A 192 -6.46 -8.58 7.08
CA ILE A 192 -7.85 -8.84 6.68
C ILE A 192 -8.38 -10.20 7.13
N ALA A 193 -7.49 -11.14 7.51
CA ALA A 193 -7.87 -12.44 8.01
C ALA A 193 -8.62 -12.37 9.35
N ASP A 194 -8.31 -11.36 10.16
CA ASP A 194 -8.87 -11.18 11.50
C ASP A 194 -10.13 -10.30 11.52
N GLU A 195 -10.59 -9.84 10.35
CA GLU A 195 -11.74 -8.93 10.24
C GLU A 195 -12.95 -9.66 9.61
N PRO A 196 -13.98 -10.06 10.39
CA PRO A 196 -15.06 -10.93 9.91
C PRO A 196 -15.82 -10.43 8.68
N GLN A 197 -15.95 -9.12 8.50
CA GLN A 197 -16.62 -8.52 7.34
C GLN A 197 -15.80 -8.67 6.04
N ILE A 198 -14.48 -8.80 6.15
CA ILE A 198 -13.54 -8.84 5.03
C ILE A 198 -12.97 -10.25 4.80
N ALA A 199 -12.72 -11.01 5.87
CA ALA A 199 -12.14 -12.35 5.86
C ALA A 199 -12.77 -13.33 4.84
N PRO A 200 -14.09 -13.29 4.53
CA PRO A 200 -14.67 -14.10 3.45
C PRO A 200 -13.98 -13.93 2.09
N LEU A 201 -13.37 -12.77 1.82
CA LEU A 201 -12.59 -12.52 0.61
C LEU A 201 -11.42 -13.51 0.46
N LEU A 202 -10.81 -13.96 1.56
CA LEU A 202 -9.70 -14.93 1.54
C LEU A 202 -10.16 -16.35 1.19
N GLN A 203 -11.45 -16.65 1.29
CA GLN A 203 -12.03 -17.96 1.03
C GLN A 203 -12.71 -18.03 -0.35
N ASP A 204 -12.91 -16.90 -1.01
CA ASP A 204 -13.48 -16.84 -2.35
C ASP A 204 -12.48 -17.37 -3.38
N LYS A 205 -12.74 -18.55 -3.94
CA LYS A 205 -11.86 -19.20 -4.93
C LYS A 205 -11.67 -18.41 -6.21
N ARG A 206 -12.50 -17.40 -6.46
CA ARG A 206 -12.37 -16.48 -7.60
C ARG A 206 -11.34 -15.40 -7.34
N VAL A 207 -10.92 -15.21 -6.09
CA VAL A 207 -10.01 -14.14 -5.67
C VAL A 207 -8.62 -14.71 -5.43
N GLU A 208 -7.63 -14.16 -6.12
CA GLU A 208 -6.21 -14.47 -5.93
C GLU A 208 -5.49 -13.22 -5.44
N ILE A 209 -4.91 -13.29 -4.23
CA ILE A 209 -4.06 -12.22 -3.69
C ILE A 209 -2.61 -12.60 -3.95
N VAL A 210 -1.98 -11.90 -4.90
CA VAL A 210 -0.57 -12.09 -5.28
C VAL A 210 0.29 -11.09 -4.54
N LEU A 211 1.39 -11.56 -3.95
CA LEU A 211 2.38 -10.70 -3.29
C LEU A 211 3.32 -10.11 -4.34
N ASP A 212 2.92 -8.97 -4.89
CA ASP A 212 3.63 -8.35 -5.99
C ASP A 212 3.32 -6.84 -6.13
N ASP A 213 4.23 -6.13 -6.81
CA ASP A 213 3.95 -4.78 -7.28
C ASP A 213 3.01 -4.84 -8.50
N GLY A 214 1.89 -4.12 -8.48
CA GLY A 214 0.88 -4.20 -9.53
C GLY A 214 1.39 -3.77 -10.91
N ARG A 215 2.28 -2.77 -10.98
CA ARG A 215 2.89 -2.32 -12.24
C ARG A 215 3.82 -3.37 -12.83
N LYS A 216 4.66 -3.97 -12.00
CA LYS A 216 5.55 -5.08 -12.34
C LYS A 216 4.75 -6.33 -12.72
N TRP A 217 3.64 -6.61 -12.04
CA TRP A 217 2.78 -7.75 -12.36
C TRP A 217 2.21 -7.61 -13.77
N LEU A 218 1.60 -6.47 -14.09
CA LEU A 218 1.07 -6.20 -15.44
C LEU A 218 2.18 -6.31 -16.50
N ARG A 219 3.39 -5.81 -16.21
CA ARG A 219 4.51 -5.88 -17.16
C ARG A 219 4.94 -7.32 -17.46
N ARG A 220 4.80 -8.22 -16.49
CA ARG A 220 5.12 -9.65 -16.63
C ARG A 220 4.01 -10.46 -17.30
N HIS A 221 2.82 -9.90 -17.44
CA HIS A 221 1.65 -10.58 -18.01
C HIS A 221 1.01 -9.74 -19.14
N PRO A 222 1.74 -9.45 -20.23
CA PRO A 222 1.30 -8.52 -21.28
C PRO A 222 0.00 -8.96 -21.99
N ASP A 223 -0.26 -10.26 -22.03
CA ASP A 223 -1.42 -10.84 -22.71
C ASP A 223 -2.70 -10.80 -21.86
N GLU A 224 -2.58 -10.50 -20.56
CA GLU A 224 -3.74 -10.45 -19.67
C GLU A 224 -4.67 -9.27 -19.99
N LYS A 225 -5.97 -9.52 -19.85
CA LYS A 225 -7.04 -8.54 -20.13
C LYS A 225 -8.13 -8.59 -19.07
N PHE A 226 -8.57 -7.42 -18.64
CA PHE A 226 -9.53 -7.24 -17.55
C PHE A 226 -10.70 -6.35 -17.98
N ASP A 227 -11.88 -6.66 -17.48
CA ASP A 227 -13.07 -5.83 -17.64
C ASP A 227 -13.06 -4.63 -16.70
N LEU A 228 -12.36 -4.78 -15.57
CA LEU A 228 -12.17 -3.74 -14.56
C LEU A 228 -10.74 -3.78 -14.03
N ILE A 229 -10.04 -2.66 -14.11
CA ILE A 229 -8.81 -2.42 -13.35
C ILE A 229 -9.11 -1.37 -12.28
N LEU A 230 -8.98 -1.74 -11.01
CA LEU A 230 -9.22 -0.85 -9.88
C LEU A 230 -7.90 -0.49 -9.18
N MET A 231 -7.69 0.79 -8.93
CA MET A 231 -6.53 1.29 -8.19
C MET A 231 -6.98 2.33 -7.16
N ASN A 232 -7.38 1.88 -5.98
CA ASN A 232 -7.61 2.78 -4.85
C ASN A 232 -6.34 2.88 -4.00
N SER A 233 -5.24 3.28 -4.65
CA SER A 233 -3.96 3.52 -3.99
C SER A 233 -4.07 4.68 -3.00
N THR A 234 -3.06 4.76 -2.13
CA THR A 234 -2.87 5.81 -1.12
C THR A 234 -2.67 7.21 -1.77
N TRP A 235 -2.23 8.19 -0.99
CA TRP A 235 -2.15 9.59 -1.39
C TRP A 235 -1.13 9.89 -2.49
N TYR A 236 -1.49 10.78 -3.43
CA TYR A 236 -0.68 11.11 -4.61
C TYR A 236 0.73 11.61 -4.30
N TRP A 237 0.92 12.21 -3.13
CA TRP A 237 2.19 12.82 -2.71
C TRP A 237 3.12 11.84 -1.98
N ARG A 238 2.70 10.58 -1.80
CA ARG A 238 3.55 9.57 -1.16
C ARG A 238 4.64 9.08 -2.11
N ALA A 239 5.76 8.68 -1.53
CA ALA A 239 6.84 8.03 -2.24
C ALA A 239 6.30 6.89 -3.13
N TYR A 240 6.80 6.84 -4.36
CA TYR A 240 6.47 5.90 -5.42
C TYR A 240 5.09 6.06 -6.07
N SER A 241 4.25 7.04 -5.67
CA SER A 241 2.93 7.27 -6.29
C SER A 241 3.02 7.61 -7.78
N THR A 242 4.11 8.23 -8.23
CA THR A 242 4.36 8.51 -9.65
C THR A 242 4.28 7.22 -10.47
N ASN A 243 4.80 6.11 -9.93
CA ASN A 243 4.76 4.82 -10.62
C ASN A 243 3.34 4.30 -10.89
N LEU A 244 2.34 4.80 -10.16
CA LEU A 244 0.94 4.43 -10.34
C LEU A 244 0.10 5.54 -11.00
N LEU A 245 0.66 6.74 -11.20
CA LEU A 245 -0.09 7.90 -11.72
C LEU A 245 0.52 8.46 -13.02
N SER A 246 1.66 7.94 -13.48
CA SER A 246 2.33 8.39 -14.69
C SER A 246 1.57 8.03 -15.97
N ALA A 247 1.77 8.83 -17.02
CA ALA A 247 1.22 8.58 -18.34
C ALA A 247 1.63 7.22 -18.89
N GLU A 248 2.89 6.82 -18.66
CA GLU A 248 3.44 5.53 -19.06
C GLU A 248 2.69 4.38 -18.39
N PHE A 249 2.41 4.49 -17.09
CA PHE A 249 1.66 3.47 -16.39
C PHE A 249 0.18 3.45 -16.81
N LEU A 250 -0.47 4.60 -16.97
CA LEU A 250 -1.86 4.63 -17.44
C LEU A 250 -2.02 4.06 -18.87
N LYS A 251 -1.01 4.22 -19.72
CA LYS A 251 -0.96 3.56 -21.03
C LYS A 251 -0.79 2.05 -20.90
N GLN A 252 0.07 1.59 -19.99
CA GLN A 252 0.20 0.17 -19.67
C GLN A 252 -1.12 -0.40 -19.13
N VAL A 253 -1.82 0.30 -18.25
CA VAL A 253 -3.11 -0.14 -17.71
C VAL A 253 -4.14 -0.28 -18.85
N GLN A 254 -4.21 0.69 -19.76
CA GLN A 254 -5.12 0.62 -20.91
C GLN A 254 -4.85 -0.56 -21.83
N SER A 255 -3.58 -0.95 -22.05
CA SER A 255 -3.27 -2.12 -22.86
C SER A 255 -3.73 -3.44 -22.22
N HIS A 256 -4.12 -3.43 -20.94
CA HIS A 256 -4.65 -4.58 -20.20
C HIS A 256 -6.18 -4.51 -20.02
N LEU A 257 -6.87 -3.54 -20.62
CA LEU A 257 -8.33 -3.51 -20.63
C LEU A 257 -8.87 -4.33 -21.81
N THR A 258 -10.02 -4.97 -21.60
CA THR A 258 -10.87 -5.45 -22.71
C THR A 258 -11.40 -4.25 -23.52
N PRO A 259 -11.89 -4.43 -24.76
CA PRO A 259 -12.36 -3.31 -25.59
C PRO A 259 -13.43 -2.41 -24.95
N ASP A 260 -14.25 -2.98 -24.08
CA ASP A 260 -15.28 -2.30 -23.30
C ASP A 260 -14.91 -2.16 -21.81
N GLY A 261 -13.70 -2.54 -21.43
CA GLY A 261 -13.19 -2.53 -20.06
C GLY A 261 -12.98 -1.11 -19.53
N ILE A 262 -13.05 -0.97 -18.21
CA ILE A 262 -12.85 0.32 -17.53
C ILE A 262 -11.71 0.25 -16.53
N VAL A 263 -10.95 1.34 -16.41
CA VAL A 263 -10.05 1.57 -15.28
C VAL A 263 -10.72 2.55 -14.32
N MET A 264 -10.61 2.31 -13.02
CA MET A 264 -11.00 3.27 -12.00
C MET A 264 -9.84 3.47 -11.03
N PHE A 265 -9.34 4.69 -10.89
CA PHE A 265 -8.22 4.98 -10.00
C PHE A 265 -8.40 6.27 -9.20
N ASN A 266 -7.80 6.28 -8.01
CA ASN A 266 -7.89 7.39 -7.06
C ASN A 266 -6.81 8.43 -7.34
N THR A 267 -7.21 9.69 -7.56
CA THR A 267 -6.26 10.80 -7.76
C THR A 267 -5.92 11.53 -6.47
N THR A 268 -6.66 11.24 -5.38
CA THR A 268 -6.57 11.94 -4.09
C THR A 268 -6.53 13.47 -4.23
N HIS A 269 -7.32 13.99 -5.19
CA HIS A 269 -7.45 15.42 -5.54
C HIS A 269 -6.25 16.04 -6.27
N SER A 270 -5.29 15.26 -6.76
CA SER A 270 -4.17 15.79 -7.55
C SER A 270 -4.64 16.37 -8.90
N PRO A 271 -4.42 17.68 -9.16
CA PRO A 271 -4.71 18.26 -10.47
C PRO A 271 -3.83 17.65 -11.57
N HIS A 272 -2.60 17.26 -11.23
CA HIS A 272 -1.67 16.58 -12.14
C HIS A 272 -2.15 15.19 -12.54
N ALA A 273 -2.70 14.42 -11.59
CA ALA A 273 -3.26 13.11 -11.90
C ALA A 273 -4.51 13.22 -12.80
N PHE A 274 -5.36 14.23 -12.59
CA PHE A 274 -6.47 14.51 -13.50
C PHE A 274 -5.98 14.92 -14.90
N ALA A 275 -4.98 15.80 -14.99
CA ALA A 275 -4.39 16.19 -16.28
C ALA A 275 -3.77 15.00 -17.02
N THR A 276 -3.08 14.12 -16.28
CA THR A 276 -2.46 12.90 -16.83
C THR A 276 -3.52 11.92 -17.33
N ALA A 277 -4.66 11.82 -16.63
CA ALA A 277 -5.80 11.03 -17.09
C ALA A 277 -6.35 11.54 -18.43
N VAL A 278 -6.59 12.85 -18.54
CA VAL A 278 -7.07 13.48 -19.79
C VAL A 278 -6.07 13.28 -20.93
N HIS A 279 -4.77 13.40 -20.63
CA HIS A 279 -3.71 13.20 -21.62
C HIS A 279 -3.62 11.75 -22.11
N SER A 280 -3.75 10.78 -21.19
CA SER A 280 -3.39 9.39 -21.47
C SER A 280 -4.58 8.52 -21.86
N ILE A 281 -5.80 8.84 -21.40
CA ILE A 281 -6.99 7.99 -21.53
C ILE A 281 -7.99 8.63 -22.50
N PRO A 282 -8.41 7.94 -23.59
CA PRO A 282 -9.32 8.48 -24.59
C PRO A 282 -10.64 9.03 -24.04
N TYR A 283 -11.26 8.30 -23.11
CA TYR A 283 -12.47 8.71 -22.42
C TYR A 283 -12.25 8.71 -20.91
N ALA A 284 -11.79 9.84 -20.39
CA ALA A 284 -11.59 10.06 -18.96
C ALA A 284 -12.79 10.80 -18.35
N TYR A 285 -13.27 10.31 -17.21
CA TYR A 285 -14.38 10.88 -16.46
C TYR A 285 -13.98 11.08 -15.00
N ARG A 286 -14.40 12.19 -14.41
CA ARG A 286 -14.23 12.48 -12.99
C ARG A 286 -15.44 11.97 -12.22
N TYR A 287 -15.18 11.26 -11.13
CA TYR A 287 -16.18 10.89 -10.13
C TYR A 287 -15.64 11.22 -8.73
N GLY A 288 -15.94 12.44 -8.25
CA GLY A 288 -15.31 12.99 -7.04
C GLY A 288 -13.79 13.17 -7.23
N HIS A 289 -13.00 12.45 -6.44
CA HIS A 289 -11.54 12.34 -6.54
C HIS A 289 -11.05 11.06 -7.23
N MET A 290 -11.95 10.35 -7.90
CA MET A 290 -11.61 9.23 -8.76
C MET A 290 -11.64 9.65 -10.23
N VAL A 291 -10.86 8.94 -11.03
CA VAL A 291 -11.01 8.90 -12.48
C VAL A 291 -11.60 7.55 -12.88
N VAL A 292 -12.56 7.57 -13.80
CA VAL A 292 -12.99 6.41 -14.58
C VAL A 292 -12.51 6.60 -16.00
N GLY A 293 -11.77 5.64 -16.52
CA GLY A 293 -11.18 5.66 -17.85
C GLY A 293 -11.65 4.49 -18.71
N SER A 294 -11.78 4.71 -20.02
CA SER A 294 -12.16 3.69 -20.99
C SER A 294 -11.61 4.02 -22.39
N ALA A 295 -11.50 2.99 -23.24
CA ALA A 295 -11.23 3.14 -24.67
C ALA A 295 -12.48 3.59 -25.46
N THR A 296 -13.68 3.39 -24.90
CA THR A 296 -14.97 3.76 -25.50
C THR A 296 -15.79 4.66 -24.58
N PRO A 297 -16.73 5.48 -25.11
CA PRO A 297 -17.56 6.33 -24.28
C PRO A 297 -18.32 5.55 -23.20
N VAL A 298 -18.24 6.00 -21.96
CA VAL A 298 -19.00 5.47 -20.83
C VAL A 298 -20.28 6.28 -20.67
N VAL A 299 -21.43 5.60 -20.69
CA VAL A 299 -22.74 6.22 -20.43
C VAL A 299 -23.06 6.09 -18.95
N PHE A 300 -23.24 7.23 -18.27
CA PHE A 300 -23.65 7.20 -16.87
C PHE A 300 -25.13 6.78 -16.77
N PRO A 301 -25.44 5.70 -16.04
CA PRO A 301 -26.80 5.21 -15.93
C PRO A 301 -27.69 6.20 -15.14
N ASN A 302 -28.98 6.21 -15.44
CA ASN A 302 -29.96 6.88 -14.57
C ASN A 302 -30.10 6.13 -13.24
N LYS A 303 -30.72 6.77 -12.24
CA LYS A 303 -30.89 6.20 -10.89
C LYS A 303 -31.58 4.82 -10.92
N GLU A 304 -32.58 4.62 -11.77
CA GLU A 304 -33.32 3.35 -11.85
C GLU A 304 -32.43 2.20 -12.35
N LEU A 305 -31.59 2.45 -13.37
CA LEU A 305 -30.65 1.44 -13.85
C LEU A 305 -29.53 1.18 -12.84
N LEU A 306 -29.05 2.21 -12.11
CA LEU A 306 -28.12 2.02 -10.99
C LEU A 306 -28.74 1.13 -9.91
N LYS A 307 -29.97 1.43 -9.50
CA LYS A 307 -30.74 0.66 -8.53
C LYS A 307 -30.92 -0.80 -8.97
N GLN A 308 -31.28 -1.03 -10.23
CA GLN A 308 -31.44 -2.36 -10.80
C GLN A 308 -30.12 -3.17 -10.79
N ARG A 309 -28.98 -2.51 -11.00
CA ARG A 309 -27.67 -3.19 -10.98
C ARG A 309 -27.18 -3.44 -9.57
N LEU A 310 -27.35 -2.47 -8.67
CA LEU A 310 -27.00 -2.63 -7.26
C LEU A 310 -27.83 -3.73 -6.59
N SER A 311 -29.12 -3.88 -6.94
CA SER A 311 -29.95 -4.96 -6.38
C SER A 311 -29.47 -6.36 -6.75
N ARG A 312 -28.63 -6.52 -7.78
CA ARG A 312 -28.09 -7.83 -8.18
C ARG A 312 -26.86 -8.24 -7.37
N LEU A 313 -26.23 -7.33 -6.64
CA LEU A 313 -25.04 -7.64 -5.88
C LEU A 313 -25.34 -8.64 -4.77
N ILE A 314 -24.53 -9.69 -4.67
CA ILE A 314 -24.73 -10.81 -3.77
C ILE A 314 -23.39 -11.16 -3.10
N TRP A 315 -23.39 -11.27 -1.78
CA TRP A 315 -22.23 -11.77 -1.04
C TRP A 315 -22.00 -13.27 -1.36
N PRO A 316 -20.83 -13.65 -1.91
CA PRO A 316 -20.61 -15.00 -2.42
C PRO A 316 -20.69 -16.10 -1.35
N GLU A 317 -20.29 -15.80 -0.13
CA GLU A 317 -20.27 -16.77 0.97
C GLU A 317 -21.66 -17.06 1.55
N SER A 318 -22.60 -16.12 1.43
CA SER A 318 -23.94 -16.24 2.04
C SER A 318 -25.07 -16.34 1.01
N GLY A 319 -24.83 -15.97 -0.25
CA GLY A 319 -25.86 -15.85 -1.27
C GLY A 319 -26.86 -14.72 -1.01
N ARG A 320 -26.63 -13.89 0.02
CA ARG A 320 -27.54 -12.78 0.37
C ARG A 320 -27.24 -11.56 -0.47
N HIS A 321 -28.31 -10.85 -0.85
CA HIS A 321 -28.19 -9.56 -1.51
C HIS A 321 -27.47 -8.55 -0.61
N VAL A 322 -26.59 -7.73 -1.21
CA VAL A 322 -25.91 -6.63 -0.51
C VAL A 322 -26.91 -5.56 -0.09
N PHE A 323 -27.92 -5.31 -0.92
CA PHE A 323 -29.01 -4.36 -0.67
C PHE A 323 -30.36 -5.06 -0.78
N ASP A 324 -31.24 -4.80 0.18
CA ASP A 324 -32.64 -5.19 0.12
C ASP A 324 -33.50 -4.14 -0.60
N SER A 325 -34.79 -4.42 -0.75
CA SER A 325 -35.75 -3.51 -1.39
C SER A 325 -35.90 -2.17 -0.67
N SER A 326 -35.61 -2.12 0.64
CA SER A 326 -35.73 -0.91 1.45
C SER A 326 -34.50 -0.01 1.36
N THR A 327 -33.33 -0.57 1.10
CA THR A 327 -32.03 0.12 1.14
C THR A 327 -31.48 0.45 -0.24
N VAL A 328 -31.80 -0.33 -1.27
CA VAL A 328 -31.21 -0.18 -2.62
C VAL A 328 -31.47 1.18 -3.26
N ASP A 329 -32.61 1.81 -2.98
CA ASP A 329 -32.92 3.15 -3.51
C ASP A 329 -31.98 4.22 -2.95
N ALA A 330 -31.75 4.17 -1.64
CA ALA A 330 -30.85 5.08 -0.94
C ALA A 330 -29.39 4.83 -1.35
N ALA A 331 -29.00 3.57 -1.58
CA ALA A 331 -27.68 3.22 -2.11
C ALA A 331 -27.47 3.80 -3.52
N ALA A 332 -28.46 3.63 -4.42
CA ALA A 332 -28.44 4.22 -5.76
C ALA A 332 -28.37 5.76 -5.69
N GLN A 333 -29.08 6.38 -4.75
CA GLN A 333 -29.02 7.83 -4.53
C GLN A 333 -27.62 8.28 -4.11
N LYS A 334 -26.92 7.53 -3.24
CA LYS A 334 -25.55 7.85 -2.85
C LYS A 334 -24.59 7.77 -4.03
N VAL A 335 -24.68 6.72 -4.85
CA VAL A 335 -23.81 6.58 -6.04
C VAL A 335 -24.08 7.68 -7.06
N VAL A 336 -25.35 7.99 -7.37
CA VAL A 336 -25.72 8.99 -8.40
C VAL A 336 -25.46 10.43 -7.95
N SER A 337 -25.44 10.71 -6.63
CA SER A 337 -25.21 12.05 -6.09
C SER A 337 -23.87 12.66 -6.51
N ARG A 338 -22.91 11.81 -6.87
CA ARG A 338 -21.66 12.22 -7.50
C ARG A 338 -21.83 12.06 -9.01
N MET A 339 -21.81 13.19 -9.71
CA MET A 339 -21.91 13.17 -11.17
C MET A 339 -20.64 12.54 -11.76
N LEU A 340 -20.81 11.75 -12.82
CA LEU A 340 -19.72 11.30 -13.67
C LEU A 340 -19.53 12.34 -14.79
N ILE A 341 -18.47 13.14 -14.68
CA ILE A 341 -18.23 14.29 -15.56
C ILE A 341 -17.13 13.95 -16.54
N ARG A 342 -17.40 14.02 -17.85
CA ARG A 342 -16.36 13.84 -18.88
C ARG A 342 -15.33 14.95 -18.77
N MET A 343 -14.06 14.59 -18.70
CA MET A 343 -12.94 15.52 -18.72
C MET A 343 -12.39 15.59 -20.14
N THR A 344 -12.30 16.79 -20.71
CA THR A 344 -11.77 17.02 -22.07
C THR A 344 -10.50 17.84 -22.08
N GLU A 345 -10.27 18.63 -21.04
CA GLU A 345 -9.10 19.51 -20.91
C GLU A 345 -8.47 19.36 -19.51
N PRO A 346 -7.14 19.46 -19.39
CA PRO A 346 -6.48 19.46 -18.10
C PRO A 346 -6.84 20.73 -17.30
N SER A 347 -6.75 20.65 -15.97
CA SER A 347 -6.91 21.84 -15.12
C SER A 347 -5.79 22.85 -15.41
N ALA A 348 -6.10 24.15 -15.36
CA ALA A 348 -5.11 25.19 -15.58
C ALA A 348 -3.91 25.05 -14.63
N GLY A 349 -2.69 25.09 -15.19
CA GLY A 349 -1.43 24.92 -14.43
C GLY A 349 -1.10 23.47 -14.03
N ALA A 350 -1.92 22.49 -14.42
CA ALA A 350 -1.63 21.09 -14.20
C ALA A 350 -0.72 20.53 -15.30
N GLU A 351 0.34 19.87 -14.87
CA GLU A 351 1.33 19.19 -15.71
C GLU A 351 1.05 17.68 -15.75
N VAL A 352 1.41 17.04 -16.85
CA VAL A 352 1.33 15.58 -17.03
C VAL A 352 2.41 14.92 -16.18
N ILE A 353 2.03 13.92 -15.38
CA ILE A 353 2.94 13.09 -14.59
C ILE A 353 3.61 12.10 -15.55
N THR A 354 4.92 12.06 -15.54
CA THR A 354 5.72 11.07 -16.26
C THR A 354 6.62 10.34 -15.27
N ASP A 355 7.12 9.17 -15.66
CA ASP A 355 8.09 8.43 -14.84
C ASP A 355 9.32 9.27 -14.46
N ASP A 356 9.71 10.24 -15.31
CA ASP A 356 10.93 11.03 -15.15
C ASP A 356 10.76 12.33 -14.34
N ASN A 357 9.53 12.82 -14.15
CA ASN A 357 9.31 14.12 -13.50
C ASN A 357 8.88 14.04 -12.03
N MET A 358 8.33 12.90 -11.61
CA MET A 358 7.90 12.61 -10.23
C MET A 358 7.18 13.77 -9.52
N ILE A 359 6.40 14.55 -10.29
CA ILE A 359 5.91 15.86 -9.84
C ILE A 359 5.03 15.78 -8.60
N VAL A 360 4.23 14.71 -8.50
CA VAL A 360 3.32 14.50 -7.37
C VAL A 360 4.06 14.23 -6.07
N GLU A 361 5.24 13.59 -6.13
CA GLU A 361 6.04 13.23 -4.96
C GLU A 361 6.89 14.39 -4.45
N TYR A 362 7.55 15.14 -5.34
CA TYR A 362 8.56 16.12 -4.92
C TYR A 362 8.05 17.56 -4.90
N LYS A 363 7.11 17.95 -5.78
CA LYS A 363 6.56 19.32 -5.79
C LYS A 363 5.55 19.54 -4.66
N TYR A 364 4.84 18.48 -4.28
CA TYR A 364 3.76 18.51 -3.27
C TYR A 364 3.99 17.55 -2.10
N GLY A 365 5.15 16.89 -2.06
CA GLY A 365 5.51 15.96 -1.01
C GLY A 365 5.27 16.57 0.36
N ARG A 366 4.39 15.95 1.15
CA ARG A 366 4.44 16.11 2.59
C ARG A 366 5.46 15.10 3.08
N GLY A 367 6.49 15.58 3.77
CA GLY A 367 7.49 14.70 4.40
C GLY A 367 6.82 13.56 5.16
N ILE A 368 7.47 12.40 5.16
CA ILE A 368 7.01 11.18 5.82
C ILE A 368 6.86 11.43 7.33
#